data_AF-A0A9D8QL64-F1
#
_entry.id   AF-A0A9D8QL64-F1
#
_cell.length_a   1.000
_cell.length_b   1.000
_cell.length_c   1.000
_cell.angle_alpha   90.00
_cell.angle_beta   90.00
_cell.angle_gamma   90.00
#
_symmetry.space_group_name_H-M   'P 1'
#
loop_
_entity.id
_entity.type
_entity.pdbx_description
1 polymer ?
#
loop_
_entity_poly.entity_id
_entity_poly.type
_entity_poly.pdbx_seq_one_letter_code
_entity_poly.pdbx_strand_id
1 'polypeptide(L)'
;MKISKNRYLQGFCIVVVVLGIIRAAMPRMGMSVDELRVADSIQWVSDSVKWVNDSIQHVEDSLQAVRDSLENAFRLKVEAEQAAQEAREQAAREAEEKRAKEAEKQKKEAEKNAKPTDEVQPTPLAKPSRFFNADGTVARHRIVSVRSYSEAFPDAQDVQIVSANKWGVSPVRNREEAEGRKSELVYVGSNPYYFIEPLYWSIPYLVPRAAVLLQDIGSNFLDSLQVKGLPAHKIIITSVLRTKEEVERMRRYNGNATENSCHMYGTTVDIAYNRFLRVEDEDRPYSKQNTVADVRLKQILSEVLDDLRRQGRCWVKYEVKQGCFHLTVR
;
A
#
# COMPACT_ATOMS: atom_id res chain seq x y z
N MET A 1 10.66 91.84 45.28
CA MET A 1 11.26 90.70 46.01
C MET A 1 12.62 90.39 45.42
N LYS A 2 13.72 90.42 46.20
CA LYS A 2 15.05 89.95 45.76
C LYS A 2 15.21 88.48 46.17
N ILE A 3 15.23 87.55 45.21
CA ILE A 3 15.46 86.12 45.48
C ILE A 3 16.96 85.91 45.74
N SER A 4 17.32 85.21 46.83
CA SER A 4 18.72 84.90 47.13
C SER A 4 19.23 83.78 46.21
N LYS A 5 20.54 83.80 45.90
CA LYS A 5 21.17 82.80 45.00
C LYS A 5 20.87 81.36 45.41
N ASN A 6 20.86 81.05 46.72
CA ASN A 6 20.61 79.70 47.22
C ASN A 6 19.16 79.25 46.99
N ARG A 7 18.18 80.16 47.13
CA ARG A 7 16.76 79.86 46.85
C ARG A 7 16.50 79.66 45.36
N TYR A 8 17.21 80.42 44.51
CA TYR A 8 17.18 80.21 43.07
C TYR A 8 17.76 78.85 42.69
N LEU A 9 18.91 78.47 43.25
CA LEU A 9 19.57 77.20 42.94
C LEU A 9 18.75 75.98 43.39
N GLN A 10 18.15 76.04 44.58
CA GLN A 10 17.22 74.99 45.05
C GLN A 10 16.00 74.86 44.14
N GLY A 11 15.38 75.98 43.75
CA GLY A 11 14.26 75.97 42.81
C GLY A 11 14.65 75.38 41.45
N PHE A 12 15.82 75.75 40.93
CA PHE A 12 16.36 75.22 39.67
C PHE A 12 16.58 73.71 39.74
N CYS A 13 17.22 73.20 40.79
CA CYS A 13 17.44 71.75 40.96
C CYS A 13 16.12 70.97 41.04
N ILE A 14 15.11 71.48 41.75
CA ILE A 14 13.79 70.86 41.82
C ILE A 14 13.16 70.77 40.43
N VAL A 15 13.21 71.87 39.66
CA VAL A 15 12.67 71.89 38.30
C VAL A 15 13.38 70.89 37.39
N VAL A 16 14.71 70.80 37.46
CA VAL A 16 15.49 69.84 36.65
C VAL A 16 15.12 68.39 36.99
N VAL A 17 15.01 68.07 38.28
CA VAL A 17 14.60 66.72 38.72
C VAL A 17 13.18 66.40 38.26
N VAL A 18 12.24 67.35 38.41
CA VAL A 18 10.86 67.19 37.94
C VAL A 18 10.81 66.97 36.42
N LEU A 19 11.56 67.73 35.64
CA LEU A 19 11.65 67.54 34.18
C LEU A 19 12.28 66.18 33.82
N GLY A 20 13.25 65.70 34.59
CA GLY A 20 13.82 64.37 34.44
C GLY A 20 12.80 63.24 34.69
N ILE A 21 12.00 63.36 35.76
CA ILE A 21 10.93 62.41 36.09
C ILE A 21 9.85 62.43 35.00
N ILE A 22 9.45 63.61 34.54
CA ILE A 22 8.48 63.77 33.44
C ILE A 22 8.98 63.08 32.17
N ARG A 23 10.26 63.27 31.82
CA ARG A 23 10.87 62.62 30.65
C ARG A 23 10.95 61.10 30.78
N ALA A 24 11.13 60.56 31.98
CA ALA A 24 11.13 59.12 32.22
C ALA A 24 9.72 58.51 32.23
N ALA A 25 8.74 59.19 32.84
CA ALA A 25 7.35 58.73 32.89
C ALA A 25 6.63 58.89 31.54
N MET A 26 7.03 59.88 30.74
CA MET A 26 6.44 60.19 29.44
C MET A 26 7.54 60.34 28.38
N PRO A 27 8.21 59.24 27.98
CA PRO A 27 9.32 59.28 27.02
C PRO A 27 8.92 59.87 25.66
N ARG A 28 7.61 59.83 25.33
CA ARG A 28 7.02 60.39 24.12
C ARG A 28 6.94 61.93 24.09
N MET A 29 7.03 62.64 25.23
CA MET A 29 6.82 64.10 25.31
C MET A 29 7.93 64.97 24.70
N GLY A 30 9.06 64.39 24.30
CA GLY A 30 10.17 65.11 23.68
C GLY A 30 10.67 64.48 22.38
N MET A 31 9.87 63.61 21.78
CA MET A 31 10.16 62.99 20.49
C MET A 31 9.61 63.86 19.36
N SER A 32 10.35 63.93 18.25
CA SER A 32 9.85 64.52 17.02
C SER A 32 8.70 63.70 16.43
N VAL A 33 7.90 64.31 15.54
CA VAL A 33 6.79 63.62 14.86
C VAL A 33 7.28 62.37 14.11
N ASP A 34 8.48 62.42 13.53
CA ASP A 34 9.08 61.29 12.82
C ASP A 34 9.49 60.16 13.77
N GLU A 35 10.06 60.49 14.94
CA GLU A 35 10.41 59.49 15.97
C GLU A 35 9.17 58.79 16.54
N LEU A 36 8.06 59.51 16.73
CA LEU A 36 6.77 58.94 17.15
C LEU A 36 6.22 57.97 16.10
N ARG A 37 6.28 58.34 14.82
CA ARG A 37 5.87 57.47 13.70
C ARG A 37 6.69 56.19 13.63
N VAL A 38 8.01 56.29 13.82
CA VAL A 38 8.89 55.11 13.86
C VAL A 38 8.53 54.22 15.06
N ALA A 39 8.31 54.78 16.24
CA ALA A 39 7.95 54.01 17.43
C ALA A 39 6.58 53.29 17.30
N ASP A 40 5.57 53.96 16.77
CA ASP A 40 4.26 53.34 16.53
C ASP A 40 4.32 52.27 15.42
N SER A 41 5.18 52.47 14.41
CA SER A 41 5.44 51.45 13.37
C SER A 41 6.11 50.20 13.95
N ILE A 42 7.11 50.38 14.82
CA ILE A 42 7.76 49.26 15.53
C ILE A 42 6.77 48.51 16.42
N GLN A 43 5.91 49.24 17.14
CA GLN A 43 4.88 48.63 17.97
C GLN A 43 3.90 47.81 17.13
N TRP A 44 3.43 48.35 15.98
CA TRP A 44 2.55 47.63 15.08
C TRP A 44 3.19 46.34 14.53
N VAL A 45 4.48 46.39 14.17
CA VAL A 45 5.23 45.20 13.75
C VAL A 45 5.32 44.19 14.90
N SER A 46 5.61 44.64 16.13
CA SER A 46 5.67 43.79 17.32
C SER A 46 4.33 43.08 17.59
N ASP A 47 3.23 43.83 17.55
CA ASP A 47 1.88 43.29 17.76
C ASP A 47 1.49 42.31 16.66
N SER A 48 1.90 42.59 15.40
CA SER A 48 1.68 41.70 14.26
C SER A 48 2.47 40.39 14.39
N VAL A 49 3.74 40.46 14.81
CA VAL A 49 4.58 39.27 15.08
C VAL A 49 3.97 38.44 16.21
N LYS A 50 3.48 39.09 17.27
CA LYS A 50 2.80 38.40 18.37
C LYS A 50 1.55 37.66 17.89
N TRP A 51 0.70 38.32 17.08
CA TRP A 51 -0.50 37.69 16.53
C TRP A 51 -0.17 36.47 15.65
N VAL A 52 0.88 36.55 14.84
CA VAL A 52 1.36 35.41 14.04
C VAL A 52 1.84 34.28 14.95
N ASN A 53 2.60 34.59 16.00
CA ASN A 53 3.08 33.59 16.96
C ASN A 53 1.92 32.88 17.68
N ASP A 54 0.94 33.64 18.17
CA ASP A 54 -0.25 33.08 18.82
C ASP A 54 -1.07 32.19 17.86
N SER A 55 -1.13 32.57 16.58
CA SER A 55 -1.77 31.77 15.53
C SER A 55 -1.03 30.47 15.23
N ILE A 56 0.31 30.50 15.21
CA ILE A 56 1.14 29.29 15.05
C ILE A 56 0.90 28.34 16.22
N GLN A 57 0.86 28.87 17.45
CA GLN A 57 0.62 28.03 18.62
C GLN A 57 -0.75 27.34 18.56
N HIS A 58 -1.79 28.06 18.13
CA HIS A 58 -3.11 27.46 17.97
C HIS A 58 -3.13 26.33 16.91
N VAL A 59 -2.37 26.49 15.82
CA VAL A 59 -2.22 25.43 14.81
C VAL A 59 -1.50 24.22 15.38
N GLU A 60 -0.43 24.41 16.16
CA GLU A 60 0.28 23.32 16.84
C GLU A 60 -0.62 22.55 17.80
N ASP A 61 -1.39 23.24 18.64
CA ASP A 61 -2.33 22.63 19.57
C ASP A 61 -3.40 21.81 18.83
N SER A 62 -3.88 22.33 17.69
CA SER A 62 -4.86 21.64 16.85
C SER A 62 -4.27 20.37 16.21
N LEU A 63 -3.03 20.43 15.74
CA LEU A 63 -2.32 19.26 15.20
C LEU A 63 -2.09 18.20 16.26
N GLN A 64 -1.77 18.60 17.49
CA GLN A 64 -1.61 17.68 18.60
C GLN A 64 -2.93 16.98 18.94
N ALA A 65 -4.05 17.70 18.98
CA ALA A 65 -5.37 17.11 19.20
C ALA A 65 -5.77 16.09 18.10
N VAL A 66 -5.40 16.37 16.84
CA VAL A 66 -5.60 15.43 15.73
C VAL A 66 -4.73 14.18 15.89
N ARG A 67 -3.47 14.34 16.29
CA ARG A 67 -2.57 13.21 16.57
C ARG A 67 -3.14 12.31 17.67
N ASP A 68 -3.55 12.88 18.79
CA ASP A 68 -4.09 12.12 19.93
C ASP A 68 -5.38 11.36 19.52
N SER A 69 -6.22 11.99 18.70
CA SER A 69 -7.44 11.36 18.17
C SER A 69 -7.12 10.18 17.25
N LEU A 70 -6.09 10.31 16.40
CA LEU A 70 -5.65 9.25 15.49
C LEU A 70 -5.03 8.08 16.26
N GLU A 71 -4.21 8.35 17.27
CA GLU A 71 -3.64 7.32 18.13
C GLU A 71 -4.73 6.54 18.88
N ASN A 72 -5.75 7.23 19.41
CA ASN A 72 -6.87 6.57 20.07
C ASN A 72 -7.69 5.71 19.10
N ALA A 73 -7.95 6.20 17.88
CA ALA A 73 -8.65 5.44 16.84
C ALA A 73 -7.86 4.19 16.43
N PHE A 74 -6.53 4.29 16.33
CA PHE A 74 -5.66 3.16 16.04
C PHE A 74 -5.70 2.12 17.17
N ARG A 75 -5.60 2.55 18.43
CA ARG A 75 -5.71 1.66 19.58
C ARG A 75 -7.03 0.89 19.60
N LEU A 76 -8.17 1.58 19.42
CA LEU A 76 -9.49 0.94 19.37
C LEU A 76 -9.61 -0.07 18.23
N LYS A 77 -8.99 0.20 17.08
CA LYS A 77 -8.97 -0.73 15.95
C LYS A 77 -8.17 -1.99 16.26
N VAL A 78 -7.00 -1.86 16.89
CA VAL A 78 -6.17 -3.01 17.30
C VAL A 78 -6.91 -3.87 18.33
N GLU A 79 -7.53 -3.25 19.33
CA GLU A 79 -8.34 -3.96 20.34
C GLU A 79 -9.52 -4.73 19.69
N ALA A 80 -10.21 -4.13 18.72
CA ALA A 80 -11.30 -4.78 17.99
C ALA A 80 -10.80 -5.96 17.12
N GLU A 81 -9.65 -5.82 16.46
CA GLU A 81 -9.05 -6.90 15.68
C GLU A 81 -8.61 -8.08 16.57
N GLN A 82 -8.02 -7.80 17.73
CA GLN A 82 -7.65 -8.82 18.73
C GLN A 82 -8.89 -9.56 19.25
N ALA A 83 -9.93 -8.84 19.67
CA ALA A 83 -11.18 -9.46 20.13
C ALA A 83 -11.83 -10.33 19.05
N ALA A 84 -11.79 -9.91 17.78
CA ALA A 84 -12.29 -10.68 16.66
C ALA A 84 -11.47 -11.96 16.40
N GLN A 85 -10.15 -11.91 16.62
CA GLN A 85 -9.28 -13.08 16.51
C GLN A 85 -9.57 -14.09 17.63
N GLU A 86 -9.67 -13.63 18.88
CA GLU A 86 -10.01 -14.48 20.03
C GLU A 86 -11.37 -15.18 19.83
N ALA A 87 -12.39 -14.45 19.35
CA ALA A 87 -13.70 -15.03 19.04
C ALA A 87 -13.63 -16.10 17.93
N ARG A 88 -12.79 -15.91 16.90
CA ARG A 88 -12.58 -16.91 15.84
C ARG A 88 -11.88 -18.15 16.38
N GLU A 89 -10.87 -17.99 17.22
CA GLU A 89 -10.16 -19.10 17.85
C GLU A 89 -11.08 -19.90 18.79
N GLN A 90 -11.93 -19.22 19.57
CA GLN A 90 -12.93 -19.87 20.41
C GLN A 90 -13.95 -20.65 19.57
N ALA A 91 -14.48 -20.04 18.51
CA ALA A 91 -15.41 -20.72 17.61
C ALA A 91 -14.78 -21.95 16.91
N ALA A 92 -13.48 -21.87 16.58
CA ALA A 92 -12.74 -23.00 16.02
C ALA A 92 -12.59 -24.15 17.01
N ARG A 93 -12.26 -23.86 18.29
CA ARG A 93 -12.17 -24.87 19.35
C ARG A 93 -13.52 -25.54 19.61
N GLU A 94 -14.61 -24.76 19.66
CA GLU A 94 -15.96 -25.31 19.82
C GLU A 94 -16.38 -26.19 18.63
N ALA A 95 -15.99 -25.81 17.41
CA ALA A 95 -16.24 -26.61 16.21
C ALA A 95 -15.44 -27.92 16.21
N GLU A 96 -14.18 -27.88 16.65
CA GLU A 96 -13.33 -29.06 16.81
C GLU A 96 -13.90 -30.02 17.86
N GLU A 97 -14.35 -29.51 19.00
CA GLU A 97 -14.97 -30.32 20.05
C GLU A 97 -16.29 -30.96 19.57
N LYS A 98 -17.11 -30.22 18.80
CA LYS A 98 -18.31 -30.77 18.16
C LYS A 98 -17.97 -31.88 17.18
N ARG A 99 -16.95 -31.69 16.32
CA ARG A 99 -16.47 -32.71 15.38
C ARG A 99 -15.92 -33.94 16.11
N ALA A 100 -15.20 -33.76 17.22
CA ALA A 100 -14.69 -34.87 18.03
C ALA A 100 -15.84 -35.68 18.65
N LYS A 101 -16.86 -35.02 19.21
CA LYS A 101 -18.07 -35.68 19.74
C LYS A 101 -18.86 -36.41 18.65
N GLU A 102 -18.97 -35.82 17.46
CA GLU A 102 -19.66 -36.44 16.33
C GLU A 102 -18.89 -37.64 15.78
N ALA A 103 -17.56 -37.55 15.69
CA ALA A 103 -16.69 -38.66 15.32
C ALA A 103 -16.75 -39.80 16.34
N GLU A 104 -16.82 -39.50 17.64
CA GLU A 104 -16.98 -40.52 18.68
C GLU A 104 -18.36 -41.20 18.59
N LYS A 105 -19.42 -40.45 18.27
CA LYS A 105 -20.76 -41.00 18.01
C LYS A 105 -20.76 -41.92 16.78
N GLN A 106 -20.14 -41.49 15.67
CA GLN A 106 -20.01 -42.29 14.45
C GLN A 106 -19.16 -43.55 14.70
N LYS A 107 -18.11 -43.47 15.52
CA LYS A 107 -17.31 -44.63 15.92
C LYS A 107 -18.10 -45.64 16.73
N LYS A 108 -18.92 -45.19 17.69
CA LYS A 108 -19.82 -46.06 18.48
C LYS A 108 -20.94 -46.69 17.64
N GLU A 109 -21.42 -46.00 16.60
CA GLU A 109 -22.37 -46.55 15.62
C GLU A 109 -21.70 -47.55 14.66
N ALA A 110 -20.44 -47.32 14.27
CA ALA A 110 -19.66 -48.23 13.44
C ALA A 110 -19.29 -49.52 14.18
N GLU A 111 -18.92 -49.44 15.46
CA GLU A 111 -18.63 -50.61 16.31
C GLU A 111 -19.88 -51.47 16.58
N LYS A 112 -21.09 -50.88 16.56
CA LYS A 112 -22.36 -51.63 16.65
C LYS A 112 -22.73 -52.40 15.38
N ASN A 113 -22.16 -52.06 14.23
CA ASN A 113 -22.49 -52.63 12.92
C ASN A 113 -21.36 -53.49 12.31
N ALA A 114 -20.27 -53.74 13.04
CA ALA A 114 -19.14 -54.49 12.53
C ALA A 114 -19.39 -56.02 12.54
N LYS A 115 -19.53 -56.63 11.36
CA LYS A 115 -19.18 -58.04 11.12
C LYS A 115 -17.65 -58.14 10.95
N PRO A 116 -17.03 -59.28 11.30
CA PRO A 116 -15.58 -59.42 11.21
C PRO A 116 -15.16 -59.55 9.74
N THR A 117 -14.27 -58.67 9.30
CA THR A 117 -13.60 -58.75 8.00
C THR A 117 -12.10 -58.56 8.19
N ASP A 118 -11.38 -59.27 7.33
CA ASP A 118 -9.97 -59.65 7.40
C ASP A 118 -8.97 -58.50 7.56
N GLU A 119 -7.81 -58.90 8.08
CA GLU A 119 -6.59 -58.12 8.25
C GLU A 119 -6.28 -57.25 7.02
N VAL A 120 -6.35 -55.94 7.21
CA VAL A 120 -5.92 -54.95 6.22
C VAL A 120 -4.40 -54.88 6.24
N GLN A 121 -3.77 -55.44 5.21
CA GLN A 121 -2.37 -55.19 4.90
C GLN A 121 -2.14 -53.69 4.64
N PRO A 122 -0.99 -53.12 5.03
CA PRO A 122 -0.71 -51.71 4.81
C PRO A 122 -0.62 -51.41 3.32
N THR A 123 -1.60 -50.68 2.80
CA THR A 123 -1.53 -50.05 1.47
C THR A 123 -0.30 -49.14 1.39
N PRO A 124 0.53 -49.22 0.33
CA PRO A 124 1.68 -48.33 0.18
C PRO A 124 1.21 -46.88 0.11
N LEU A 125 1.69 -46.07 1.04
CA LEU A 125 1.48 -44.62 1.04
C LEU A 125 2.05 -44.00 -0.24
N ALA A 126 1.19 -43.22 -0.90
CA ALA A 126 1.44 -41.98 -1.65
C ALA A 126 2.60 -41.94 -2.67
N LYS A 127 2.29 -41.38 -3.85
CA LYS A 127 3.28 -41.02 -4.89
C LYS A 127 4.51 -40.35 -4.27
N PRO A 128 5.75 -40.69 -4.69
CA PRO A 128 6.95 -40.07 -4.16
C PRO A 128 6.92 -38.54 -4.35
N SER A 129 7.36 -37.81 -3.33
CA SER A 129 7.47 -36.35 -3.37
C SER A 129 8.34 -35.90 -4.54
N ARG A 130 7.91 -34.87 -5.29
CA ARG A 130 8.72 -34.28 -6.39
C ARG A 130 9.87 -33.41 -5.87
N PHE A 131 9.89 -33.11 -4.57
CA PHE A 131 10.86 -32.20 -3.94
C PHE A 131 12.11 -32.91 -3.42
N PHE A 132 12.03 -34.23 -3.24
CA PHE A 132 13.13 -35.05 -2.73
C PHE A 132 13.41 -36.19 -3.70
N ASN A 133 14.68 -36.44 -3.95
CA ASN A 133 15.12 -37.65 -4.62
C ASN A 133 14.89 -38.87 -3.71
N ALA A 134 14.97 -40.08 -4.26
CA ALA A 134 14.79 -41.32 -3.49
C ALA A 134 15.81 -41.49 -2.35
N ASP A 135 16.93 -40.77 -2.39
CA ASP A 135 17.98 -40.72 -1.36
C ASP A 135 17.74 -39.65 -0.27
N GLY A 136 16.62 -38.92 -0.33
CA GLY A 136 16.29 -37.85 0.61
C GLY A 136 16.94 -36.49 0.33
N THR A 137 17.77 -36.37 -0.70
CA THR A 137 18.35 -35.08 -1.11
C THR A 137 17.33 -34.21 -1.85
N VAL A 138 17.48 -32.88 -1.78
CA VAL A 138 16.58 -31.94 -2.49
C VAL A 138 16.73 -32.14 -4.00
N ALA A 139 15.60 -32.39 -4.67
CA ALA A 139 15.56 -32.55 -6.12
C ALA A 139 15.97 -31.23 -6.80
N ARG A 140 16.89 -31.30 -7.78
CA ARG A 140 17.28 -30.13 -8.57
C ARG A 140 16.29 -29.91 -9.70
N HIS A 141 15.60 -28.78 -9.70
CA HIS A 141 14.70 -28.39 -10.78
C HIS A 141 15.40 -27.45 -11.76
N ARG A 142 15.34 -27.77 -13.05
CA ARG A 142 15.91 -26.94 -14.11
C ARG A 142 14.94 -25.82 -14.49
N ILE A 143 15.48 -24.72 -15.03
CA ILE A 143 14.69 -23.71 -15.74
C ILE A 143 14.46 -24.25 -17.15
N VAL A 144 13.20 -24.41 -17.54
CA VAL A 144 12.76 -24.91 -18.85
C VAL A 144 12.38 -23.74 -19.76
N SER A 145 11.74 -22.71 -19.21
CA SER A 145 11.11 -21.60 -19.94
C SER A 145 10.01 -22.05 -20.92
N VAL A 146 9.24 -21.08 -21.41
CA VAL A 146 8.44 -21.24 -22.63
C VAL A 146 9.33 -21.15 -23.89
N ARG A 147 8.95 -21.82 -24.98
CA ARG A 147 9.68 -21.80 -26.26
C ARG A 147 9.74 -20.39 -26.85
N SER A 148 8.59 -19.75 -26.96
CA SER A 148 8.42 -18.39 -27.46
C SER A 148 7.36 -17.68 -26.63
N TYR A 149 7.68 -16.51 -26.10
CA TYR A 149 6.75 -15.74 -25.28
C TYR A 149 5.50 -15.34 -26.05
N SER A 150 5.64 -14.95 -27.33
CA SER A 150 4.50 -14.55 -28.17
C SER A 150 3.59 -15.72 -28.52
N GLU A 151 4.14 -16.93 -28.63
CA GLU A 151 3.39 -18.15 -28.93
C GLU A 151 2.70 -18.72 -27.69
N ALA A 152 3.39 -18.72 -26.54
CA ALA A 152 2.83 -19.16 -25.26
C ALA A 152 1.73 -18.23 -24.75
N PHE A 153 1.84 -16.93 -25.06
CA PHE A 153 0.94 -15.87 -24.58
C PHE A 153 0.29 -15.11 -25.75
N PRO A 154 -0.59 -15.79 -26.53
CA PRO A 154 -1.18 -15.21 -27.73
C PRO A 154 -2.41 -14.33 -27.44
N ASP A 155 -2.94 -14.34 -26.22
CA ASP A 155 -4.30 -13.87 -25.90
C ASP A 155 -4.45 -12.36 -26.07
N ALA A 156 -5.00 -11.93 -27.20
CA ALA A 156 -5.20 -10.51 -27.50
C ALA A 156 -6.36 -9.89 -26.70
N GLN A 157 -6.45 -8.55 -26.73
CA GLN A 157 -7.40 -7.78 -25.94
C GLN A 157 -8.86 -8.17 -26.22
N ASP A 158 -9.20 -8.55 -27.45
CA ASP A 158 -10.52 -9.03 -27.86
C ASP A 158 -10.97 -10.31 -27.14
N VAL A 159 -10.04 -11.22 -26.82
CA VAL A 159 -10.33 -12.42 -26.02
C VAL A 159 -10.44 -12.04 -24.54
N GLN A 160 -9.52 -11.20 -24.06
CA GLN A 160 -9.46 -10.83 -22.65
C GLN A 160 -10.66 -9.98 -22.22
N ILE A 161 -11.15 -9.08 -23.08
CA ILE A 161 -12.27 -8.17 -22.77
C ILE A 161 -13.57 -8.93 -22.48
N VAL A 162 -13.78 -10.09 -23.11
CA VAL A 162 -14.95 -10.95 -22.85
C VAL A 162 -14.92 -11.48 -21.42
N SER A 163 -13.73 -11.89 -20.94
CA SER A 163 -13.57 -12.38 -19.57
C SER A 163 -13.60 -11.23 -18.55
N ALA A 164 -13.02 -10.08 -18.91
CA ALA A 164 -13.05 -8.87 -18.10
C ALA A 164 -14.49 -8.40 -17.84
N ASN A 165 -15.34 -8.37 -18.87
CA ASN A 165 -16.75 -8.01 -18.73
C ASN A 165 -17.54 -9.04 -17.91
N LYS A 166 -17.19 -10.33 -18.04
CA LYS A 166 -17.90 -11.41 -17.34
C LYS A 166 -17.61 -11.45 -15.84
N TRP A 167 -16.35 -11.25 -15.45
CA TRP A 167 -15.90 -11.45 -14.06
C TRP A 167 -15.54 -10.15 -13.34
N GLY A 168 -15.57 -9.04 -14.06
CA GLY A 168 -15.19 -7.73 -13.54
C GLY A 168 -16.37 -6.88 -13.12
N VAL A 169 -16.03 -5.69 -12.66
CA VAL A 169 -16.99 -4.66 -12.31
C VAL A 169 -17.32 -3.78 -13.50
N SER A 170 -18.48 -3.11 -13.46
CA SER A 170 -18.76 -1.98 -14.35
C SER A 170 -17.66 -0.91 -14.25
N PRO A 171 -17.21 -0.31 -15.37
CA PRO A 171 -16.15 0.69 -15.36
C PRO A 171 -16.40 1.86 -14.41
N VAL A 172 -15.48 2.03 -13.46
CA VAL A 172 -15.52 3.03 -12.40
C VAL A 172 -15.16 4.42 -12.95
N ARG A 173 -15.83 5.48 -12.52
CA ARG A 173 -15.56 6.85 -12.96
C ARG A 173 -14.22 7.37 -12.45
N ASN A 174 -13.97 7.25 -11.14
CA ASN A 174 -12.83 7.86 -10.46
C ASN A 174 -12.42 7.12 -9.18
N ARG A 175 -11.42 7.64 -8.46
CA ARG A 175 -10.82 6.99 -7.30
C ARG A 175 -11.78 6.88 -6.12
N GLU A 176 -12.56 7.92 -5.89
CA GLU A 176 -13.52 7.99 -4.79
C GLU A 176 -14.65 6.97 -4.98
N GLU A 177 -15.09 6.76 -6.23
CA GLU A 177 -16.06 5.71 -6.54
C GLU A 177 -15.47 4.32 -6.32
N ALA A 178 -14.21 4.08 -6.70
CA ALA A 178 -13.55 2.79 -6.46
C ALA A 178 -13.47 2.45 -4.97
N GLU A 179 -13.11 3.43 -4.14
CA GLU A 179 -13.07 3.32 -2.68
C GLU A 179 -14.43 3.02 -2.06
N GLY A 180 -15.51 3.50 -2.68
CA GLY A 180 -16.89 3.22 -2.27
C GLY A 180 -17.36 1.79 -2.59
N ARG A 181 -16.75 1.12 -3.58
CA ARG A 181 -17.19 -0.20 -4.07
C ARG A 181 -16.54 -1.39 -3.35
N LYS A 182 -16.49 -1.32 -2.02
CA LYS A 182 -15.85 -2.33 -1.14
C LYS A 182 -16.46 -3.73 -1.23
N SER A 183 -17.70 -3.86 -1.73
CA SER A 183 -18.35 -5.16 -1.95
C SER A 183 -17.84 -5.91 -3.17
N GLU A 184 -17.25 -5.20 -4.13
CA GLU A 184 -16.83 -5.77 -5.42
C GLU A 184 -15.33 -5.63 -5.68
N LEU A 185 -14.69 -4.62 -5.07
CA LEU A 185 -13.27 -4.32 -5.22
C LEU A 185 -12.53 -4.49 -3.90
N VAL A 186 -11.32 -5.02 -3.99
CA VAL A 186 -10.36 -5.16 -2.90
C VAL A 186 -9.12 -4.34 -3.19
N TYR A 187 -8.64 -3.65 -2.16
CA TYR A 187 -7.36 -2.95 -2.23
C TYR A 187 -6.22 -3.97 -2.29
N VAL A 188 -5.27 -3.78 -3.19
CA VAL A 188 -4.06 -4.60 -3.30
C VAL A 188 -2.82 -3.74 -3.01
N GLY A 189 -2.03 -4.15 -2.02
CA GLY A 189 -0.76 -3.51 -1.66
C GLY A 189 0.44 -4.38 -1.99
N SER A 190 1.63 -3.77 -2.00
CA SER A 190 2.89 -4.51 -1.98
C SER A 190 2.94 -5.44 -0.77
N ASN A 191 3.49 -6.64 -0.95
CA ASN A 191 3.56 -7.67 0.09
C ASN A 191 4.84 -8.52 -0.11
N PRO A 192 5.07 -9.59 0.68
CA PRO A 192 6.27 -10.44 0.54
C PRO A 192 6.44 -11.15 -0.81
N TYR A 193 5.39 -11.24 -1.64
CA TYR A 193 5.41 -11.97 -2.90
C TYR A 193 5.55 -11.07 -4.13
N TYR A 194 5.03 -9.84 -4.07
CA TYR A 194 5.11 -8.89 -5.17
C TYR A 194 5.18 -7.44 -4.67
N PHE A 195 5.71 -6.57 -5.52
CA PHE A 195 5.78 -5.13 -5.29
C PHE A 195 4.89 -4.40 -6.29
N ILE A 196 4.05 -3.48 -5.82
CA ILE A 196 3.26 -2.58 -6.65
C ILE A 196 4.03 -1.26 -6.79
N GLU A 197 4.41 -0.94 -8.03
CA GLU A 197 5.04 0.34 -8.36
C GLU A 197 4.05 1.50 -8.12
N PRO A 198 4.50 2.73 -7.80
CA PRO A 198 3.61 3.88 -7.77
C PRO A 198 2.77 4.00 -9.05
N LEU A 199 1.45 3.86 -8.89
CA LEU A 199 0.52 3.77 -10.00
C LEU A 199 0.10 5.16 -10.48
N TYR A 200 0.68 5.61 -11.60
CA TYR A 200 0.35 6.91 -12.19
C TYR A 200 -0.91 6.88 -13.05
N TRP A 201 -1.20 5.76 -13.72
CA TRP A 201 -2.29 5.64 -14.70
C TRP A 201 -3.36 4.62 -14.31
N SER A 202 -3.34 4.18 -13.06
CA SER A 202 -4.26 3.18 -12.49
C SER A 202 -4.35 3.35 -10.98
N ILE A 203 -5.25 2.61 -10.35
CA ILE A 203 -5.44 2.53 -8.91
C ILE A 203 -5.34 1.08 -8.41
N PRO A 204 -4.91 0.87 -7.15
CA PRO A 204 -4.58 -0.44 -6.60
C PRO A 204 -5.81 -1.22 -6.15
N TYR A 205 -6.78 -1.41 -7.04
CA TYR A 205 -8.00 -2.17 -6.77
C TYR A 205 -8.19 -3.29 -7.78
N LEU A 206 -8.59 -4.46 -7.31
CA LEU A 206 -8.94 -5.61 -8.14
C LEU A 206 -10.25 -6.21 -7.66
N VAL A 207 -10.91 -7.01 -8.50
CA VAL A 207 -11.92 -7.94 -8.02
C VAL A 207 -11.25 -9.05 -7.19
N PRO A 208 -11.93 -9.62 -6.16
CA PRO A 208 -11.33 -10.63 -5.29
C PRO A 208 -10.66 -11.80 -6.04
N ARG A 209 -11.29 -12.27 -7.12
CA ARG A 209 -10.75 -13.35 -7.96
C ARG A 209 -9.39 -13.01 -8.57
N ALA A 210 -9.23 -11.77 -9.06
CA ALA A 210 -7.99 -11.30 -9.65
C ALA A 210 -6.91 -11.06 -8.58
N ALA A 211 -7.30 -10.60 -7.38
CA ALA A 211 -6.36 -10.45 -6.26
C ALA A 211 -5.79 -11.81 -5.80
N VAL A 212 -6.63 -12.85 -5.70
CA VAL A 212 -6.17 -14.22 -5.39
C VAL A 212 -5.22 -14.75 -6.47
N LEU A 213 -5.55 -14.55 -7.74
CA LEU A 213 -4.68 -14.93 -8.84
C LEU A 213 -3.31 -14.22 -8.76
N LEU A 214 -3.31 -12.92 -8.48
CA LEU A 214 -2.07 -12.14 -8.33
C LEU A 214 -1.20 -12.67 -7.18
N GLN A 215 -1.83 -13.00 -6.05
CA GLN A 215 -1.16 -13.61 -4.90
C GLN A 215 -0.52 -14.95 -5.27
N ASP A 216 -1.26 -15.80 -5.97
CA ASP A 216 -0.78 -17.11 -6.39
C ASP A 216 0.37 -17.01 -7.40
N ILE A 217 0.33 -16.04 -8.32
CA ILE A 217 1.46 -15.77 -9.24
C ILE A 217 2.71 -15.42 -8.44
N GLY A 218 2.58 -14.51 -7.46
CA GLY A 218 3.70 -14.10 -6.61
C GLY A 218 4.27 -15.25 -5.77
N SER A 219 3.40 -16.04 -5.13
CA SER A 219 3.80 -17.21 -4.34
C SER A 219 4.48 -18.27 -5.20
N ASN A 220 3.86 -18.66 -6.31
CA ASN A 220 4.40 -19.67 -7.22
C ASN A 220 5.74 -19.23 -7.82
N PHE A 221 5.91 -17.94 -8.11
CA PHE A 221 7.17 -17.38 -8.57
C PHE A 221 8.25 -17.52 -7.51
N LEU A 222 7.99 -17.08 -6.28
CA LEU A 222 8.95 -17.17 -5.18
C LEU A 222 9.34 -18.63 -4.88
N ASP A 223 8.36 -19.54 -4.82
CA ASP A 223 8.58 -20.97 -4.64
C ASP A 223 9.45 -21.55 -5.77
N SER A 224 9.19 -21.13 -7.01
CA SER A 224 9.98 -21.55 -8.17
C SER A 224 11.42 -21.06 -8.12
N LEU A 225 11.67 -19.86 -7.58
CA LEU A 225 13.04 -19.36 -7.36
C LEU A 225 13.77 -20.24 -6.33
N GLN A 226 13.13 -20.51 -5.20
CA GLN A 226 13.71 -21.31 -4.12
C GLN A 226 14.05 -22.73 -4.59
N VAL A 227 13.11 -23.40 -5.25
CA VAL A 227 13.26 -24.77 -5.75
C VAL A 227 14.33 -24.89 -6.84
N LYS A 228 14.58 -23.81 -7.59
CA LYS A 228 15.62 -23.75 -8.64
C LYS A 228 16.94 -23.13 -8.14
N GLY A 229 17.05 -22.80 -6.85
CA GLY A 229 18.28 -22.29 -6.23
C GLY A 229 18.66 -20.87 -6.66
N LEU A 230 17.69 -20.01 -6.94
CA LEU A 230 17.90 -18.60 -7.26
C LEU A 230 17.61 -17.71 -6.04
N PRO A 231 18.28 -16.55 -5.92
CA PRO A 231 17.97 -15.59 -4.85
C PRO A 231 16.52 -15.12 -4.92
N ALA A 232 15.94 -14.81 -3.76
CA ALA A 232 14.56 -14.35 -3.67
C ALA A 232 14.38 -12.98 -4.34
N HIS A 233 13.39 -12.89 -5.23
CA HIS A 233 12.99 -11.67 -5.90
C HIS A 233 11.47 -11.56 -5.92
N LYS A 234 10.96 -10.34 -5.91
CA LYS A 234 9.55 -10.01 -6.12
C LYS A 234 9.31 -9.62 -7.57
N ILE A 235 8.17 -10.04 -8.09
CA ILE A 235 7.62 -9.49 -9.33
C ILE A 235 7.14 -8.06 -9.11
N ILE A 236 7.15 -7.25 -10.16
CA ILE A 236 6.73 -5.84 -10.10
C ILE A 236 5.43 -5.66 -10.89
N ILE A 237 4.43 -5.12 -10.22
CA ILE A 237 3.12 -4.79 -10.80
C ILE A 237 3.13 -3.32 -11.21
N THR A 238 2.85 -3.07 -12.49
CA THR A 238 2.99 -1.75 -13.12
C THR A 238 1.66 -1.08 -13.43
N SER A 239 0.57 -1.86 -13.52
CA SER A 239 -0.80 -1.36 -13.76
C SER A 239 -1.82 -2.33 -13.20
N VAL A 240 -2.93 -1.79 -12.69
CA VAL A 240 -4.02 -2.54 -12.06
C VAL A 240 -5.37 -2.04 -12.61
N LEU A 241 -6.29 -1.47 -11.81
CA LEU A 241 -7.57 -0.93 -12.29
C LEU A 241 -7.39 0.47 -12.88
N ARG A 242 -7.93 0.73 -14.08
CA ARG A 242 -7.97 2.08 -14.66
C ARG A 242 -9.39 2.65 -14.60
N THR A 243 -9.57 3.80 -13.97
CA THR A 243 -10.86 4.50 -14.00
C THR A 243 -11.08 5.22 -15.34
N LYS A 244 -12.31 5.66 -15.62
CA LYS A 244 -12.63 6.46 -16.81
C LYS A 244 -11.78 7.73 -16.87
N GLU A 245 -11.63 8.43 -15.75
CA GLU A 245 -10.80 9.65 -15.67
C GLU A 245 -9.33 9.36 -16.01
N GLU A 246 -8.78 8.23 -15.55
CA GLU A 246 -7.39 7.85 -15.86
C GLU A 246 -7.21 7.44 -17.32
N VAL A 247 -8.18 6.76 -17.92
CA VAL A 247 -8.19 6.44 -19.35
C VAL A 247 -8.23 7.72 -20.19
N GLU A 248 -9.12 8.65 -19.87
CA GLU A 248 -9.21 9.96 -20.55
C GLU A 248 -7.90 10.73 -20.43
N ARG A 249 -7.30 10.79 -19.24
CA ARG A 249 -6.02 11.45 -19.01
C ARG A 249 -4.91 10.79 -19.81
N MET A 250 -4.84 9.46 -19.84
CA MET A 250 -3.84 8.70 -20.58
C MET A 250 -3.95 8.94 -22.08
N ARG A 251 -5.17 8.99 -22.64
CA ARG A 251 -5.39 9.22 -24.08
C ARG A 251 -4.90 10.56 -24.58
N ARG A 252 -4.87 11.59 -23.72
CA ARG A 252 -4.29 12.90 -24.07
C ARG A 252 -2.79 12.82 -24.39
N TYR A 253 -2.08 11.87 -23.76
CA TYR A 253 -0.65 11.66 -23.98
C TYR A 253 -0.36 10.54 -24.98
N ASN A 254 -1.24 9.55 -25.08
CA ASN A 254 -1.08 8.39 -25.96
C ASN A 254 -2.26 8.25 -26.91
N GLY A 255 -2.10 8.77 -28.13
CA GLY A 255 -3.12 8.69 -29.18
C GLY A 255 -3.50 7.25 -29.59
N ASN A 256 -2.67 6.25 -29.25
CA ASN A 256 -2.94 4.84 -29.55
C ASN A 256 -3.73 4.13 -28.44
N ALA A 257 -4.07 4.81 -27.34
CA ALA A 257 -4.79 4.17 -26.24
C ALA A 257 -6.26 3.91 -26.58
N THR A 258 -6.68 2.64 -26.42
CA THR A 258 -8.06 2.20 -26.64
C THR A 258 -8.99 2.71 -25.55
N GLU A 259 -10.20 3.11 -25.92
CA GLU A 259 -11.25 3.54 -24.99
C GLU A 259 -11.71 2.43 -24.05
N ASN A 260 -11.81 1.20 -24.56
CA ASN A 260 -12.29 0.05 -23.80
C ASN A 260 -11.14 -0.88 -23.41
N SER A 261 -10.44 -0.54 -22.33
CA SER A 261 -9.32 -1.35 -21.81
C SER A 261 -9.81 -2.41 -20.82
N CYS A 262 -9.23 -3.61 -20.87
CA CYS A 262 -9.48 -4.67 -19.88
C CYS A 262 -9.17 -4.23 -18.44
N HIS A 263 -8.27 -3.24 -18.25
CA HIS A 263 -7.99 -2.69 -16.93
C HIS A 263 -9.16 -1.96 -16.30
N MET A 264 -10.19 -1.56 -17.05
CA MET A 264 -11.34 -0.81 -16.50
C MET A 264 -12.27 -1.65 -15.63
N TYR A 265 -12.11 -2.98 -15.68
CA TYR A 265 -13.01 -3.94 -15.06
C TYR A 265 -12.46 -4.54 -13.75
N GLY A 266 -11.25 -4.16 -13.33
CA GLY A 266 -10.63 -4.66 -12.09
C GLY A 266 -10.19 -6.12 -12.16
N THR A 267 -10.13 -6.71 -13.36
CA THR A 267 -9.79 -8.12 -13.62
C THR A 267 -8.37 -8.33 -14.11
N THR A 268 -7.63 -7.24 -14.31
CA THR A 268 -6.48 -7.19 -15.20
C THR A 268 -5.29 -6.51 -14.54
N VAL A 269 -4.10 -7.11 -14.69
CA VAL A 269 -2.85 -6.61 -14.15
C VAL A 269 -1.74 -6.64 -15.20
N ASP A 270 -0.85 -5.65 -15.15
CA ASP A 270 0.40 -5.67 -15.91
C ASP A 270 1.56 -6.01 -15.00
N ILE A 271 2.30 -7.07 -15.34
CA ILE A 271 3.47 -7.54 -14.59
C ILE A 271 4.72 -7.30 -15.43
N ALA A 272 5.68 -6.54 -14.92
CA ALA A 272 6.95 -6.31 -15.62
C ALA A 272 7.71 -7.63 -15.79
N TYR A 273 8.21 -7.90 -17.00
CA TYR A 273 9.04 -9.09 -17.25
C TYR A 273 10.54 -8.78 -17.31
N ASN A 274 10.89 -7.50 -17.33
CA ASN A 274 12.25 -7.00 -17.51
C ASN A 274 12.83 -6.37 -16.24
N ARG A 275 12.05 -6.31 -15.15
CA ARG A 275 12.43 -5.72 -13.88
C ARG A 275 11.88 -6.56 -12.73
N PHE A 276 12.75 -6.87 -11.78
CA PHE A 276 12.43 -7.59 -10.55
C PHE A 276 13.04 -6.86 -9.36
N LEU A 277 12.38 -6.91 -8.21
CA LEU A 277 12.88 -6.31 -6.98
C LEU A 277 13.57 -7.38 -6.14
N ARG A 278 14.80 -7.16 -5.70
CA ARG A 278 15.47 -8.07 -4.75
C ARG A 278 14.84 -7.90 -3.37
N VAL A 279 14.65 -9.00 -2.66
CA VAL A 279 14.13 -8.97 -1.29
C VAL A 279 15.07 -8.22 -0.34
N GLU A 280 16.39 -8.31 -0.55
CA GLU A 280 17.39 -7.57 0.23
C GLU A 280 17.32 -6.03 0.08
N ASP A 281 16.70 -5.54 -0.99
CA ASP A 281 16.60 -4.11 -1.30
C ASP A 281 15.28 -3.49 -0.79
N GLU A 282 14.45 -4.23 -0.04
CA GLU A 282 13.15 -3.73 0.47
C GLU A 282 13.29 -2.54 1.43
N ASP A 283 14.34 -2.51 2.24
CA ASP A 283 14.60 -1.42 3.18
C ASP A 283 15.09 -0.14 2.48
N ARG A 284 15.43 -0.22 1.19
CA ARG A 284 15.84 0.94 0.39
C ARG A 284 14.61 1.55 -0.31
N PRO A 285 14.54 2.88 -0.43
CA PRO A 285 13.53 3.52 -1.27
C PRO A 285 13.56 2.92 -2.68
N TYR A 286 12.39 2.53 -3.17
CA TYR A 286 12.26 1.97 -4.51
C TYR A 286 12.75 2.98 -5.55
N SER A 287 13.64 2.52 -6.43
CA SER A 287 14.08 3.23 -7.61
C SER A 287 14.25 2.24 -8.75
N LYS A 288 13.93 2.64 -9.98
CA LYS A 288 14.06 1.76 -11.16
C LYS A 288 15.48 1.24 -11.34
N GLN A 289 16.47 2.00 -10.91
CA GLN A 289 17.89 1.68 -10.94
C GLN A 289 18.26 0.53 -9.98
N ASN A 290 17.46 0.28 -8.95
CA ASN A 290 17.67 -0.80 -7.97
C ASN A 290 16.92 -2.08 -8.39
N THR A 291 16.34 -2.12 -9.60
CA THR A 291 15.69 -3.33 -10.12
C THR A 291 16.67 -4.17 -10.92
N VAL A 292 16.44 -5.48 -10.92
CA VAL A 292 17.26 -6.45 -11.64
C VAL A 292 16.56 -6.85 -12.93
N ALA A 293 17.30 -6.82 -14.04
CA ALA A 293 16.93 -7.48 -15.27
C ALA A 293 17.71 -8.80 -15.38
N ASP A 294 17.07 -9.94 -15.12
CA ASP A 294 17.66 -11.26 -15.27
C ASP A 294 16.75 -12.13 -16.15
N VAL A 295 17.32 -12.69 -17.22
CA VAL A 295 16.62 -13.57 -18.17
C VAL A 295 16.03 -14.78 -17.46
N ARG A 296 16.72 -15.34 -16.46
CA ARG A 296 16.25 -16.50 -15.69
C ARG A 296 14.98 -16.19 -14.91
N LEU A 297 14.89 -14.99 -14.32
CA LEU A 297 13.68 -14.55 -13.61
C LEU A 297 12.50 -14.41 -14.56
N LYS A 298 12.72 -13.84 -15.76
CA LYS A 298 11.71 -13.79 -16.82
C LYS A 298 11.25 -15.20 -17.24
N GLN A 299 12.18 -16.13 -17.43
CA GLN A 299 11.88 -17.51 -17.81
C GLN A 299 11.03 -18.20 -16.75
N ILE A 300 11.37 -18.05 -15.47
CA ILE A 300 10.62 -18.65 -14.36
C ILE A 300 9.23 -18.03 -14.24
N LEU A 301 9.13 -16.70 -14.35
CA LEU A 301 7.82 -16.05 -14.38
C LEU A 301 6.98 -16.59 -15.54
N SER A 302 7.57 -16.80 -16.72
CA SER A 302 6.84 -17.38 -17.85
C SER A 302 6.38 -18.83 -17.63
N GLU A 303 7.15 -19.65 -16.90
CA GLU A 303 6.70 -21.00 -16.52
C GLU A 303 5.45 -20.92 -15.64
N VAL A 304 5.49 -20.09 -14.59
CA VAL A 304 4.37 -19.88 -13.68
C VAL A 304 3.13 -19.38 -14.42
N LEU A 305 3.30 -18.41 -15.33
CA LEU A 305 2.19 -17.87 -16.11
C LEU A 305 1.62 -18.88 -17.11
N ASP A 306 2.46 -19.68 -17.77
CA ASP A 306 2.00 -20.74 -18.69
C ASP A 306 1.23 -21.83 -17.93
N ASP A 307 1.70 -22.24 -16.75
CA ASP A 307 1.02 -23.23 -15.92
C ASP A 307 -0.37 -22.73 -15.49
N LEU A 308 -0.48 -21.49 -14.98
CA LEU A 308 -1.75 -20.90 -14.57
C LEU A 308 -2.70 -20.69 -15.76
N ARG A 309 -2.16 -20.32 -16.92
CA ARG A 309 -2.93 -20.20 -18.16
C ARG A 309 -3.47 -21.55 -18.63
N ARG A 310 -2.66 -22.61 -18.61
CA ARG A 310 -3.06 -23.99 -18.95
C ARG A 310 -4.12 -24.55 -18.00
N GLN A 311 -4.07 -24.14 -16.73
CA GLN A 311 -5.10 -24.44 -15.73
C GLN A 311 -6.40 -23.63 -15.96
N GLY A 312 -6.44 -22.75 -16.96
CA GLY A 312 -7.62 -21.93 -17.29
C GLY A 312 -7.89 -20.83 -16.28
N ARG A 313 -6.90 -20.41 -15.48
CA ARG A 313 -7.07 -19.39 -14.45
C ARG A 313 -6.98 -17.96 -14.99
N CYS A 314 -6.26 -17.77 -16.09
CA CYS A 314 -6.06 -16.47 -16.69
C CYS A 314 -5.74 -16.54 -18.19
N TRP A 315 -5.87 -15.39 -18.83
CA TRP A 315 -5.33 -15.08 -20.14
C TRP A 315 -4.07 -14.25 -20.00
N VAL A 316 -3.13 -14.42 -20.92
CA VAL A 316 -1.83 -13.74 -20.87
C VAL A 316 -1.46 -13.25 -22.26
N LYS A 317 -1.07 -11.97 -22.34
CA LYS A 317 -0.43 -11.38 -23.52
C LYS A 317 0.98 -10.93 -23.19
N TYR A 318 1.93 -11.29 -24.04
CA TYR A 318 3.27 -10.75 -23.99
C TYR A 318 3.34 -9.39 -24.72
N GLU A 319 3.50 -8.29 -23.98
CA GLU A 319 3.55 -6.94 -24.53
C GLU A 319 4.96 -6.38 -24.59
N VAL A 320 5.59 -6.51 -25.76
CA VAL A 320 6.98 -6.09 -25.98
C VAL A 320 7.18 -4.59 -25.80
N LYS A 321 6.23 -3.77 -26.27
CA LYS A 321 6.35 -2.30 -26.24
C LYS A 321 6.23 -1.74 -24.83
N GLN A 322 5.38 -2.35 -23.98
CA GLN A 322 5.20 -1.94 -22.59
C GLN A 322 6.19 -2.62 -21.65
N GLY A 323 6.81 -3.72 -22.07
CA GLY A 323 7.75 -4.47 -21.24
C GLY A 323 7.07 -5.31 -20.16
N CYS A 324 5.81 -5.71 -20.36
CA CYS A 324 5.01 -6.44 -19.39
C CYS A 324 4.34 -7.71 -19.96
N PHE A 325 3.91 -8.59 -19.06
CA PHE A 325 2.86 -9.55 -19.31
C PHE A 325 1.53 -8.91 -18.88
N HIS A 326 0.59 -8.79 -19.82
CA HIS A 326 -0.75 -8.27 -19.59
C HIS A 326 -1.69 -9.45 -19.32
N LEU A 327 -2.30 -9.46 -18.14
CA LEU A 327 -2.92 -10.66 -17.57
C LEU A 327 -4.35 -10.37 -17.11
N THR A 328 -5.33 -11.12 -17.63
CA THR A 328 -6.75 -11.01 -17.26
C THR A 328 -7.26 -12.31 -16.66
N VAL A 329 -7.98 -12.25 -15.55
CA VAL A 329 -8.56 -13.44 -14.91
C VAL A 329 -9.66 -14.09 -15.77
N ARG A 330 -9.77 -15.42 -15.70
CA ARG A 330 -10.76 -16.23 -16.42
C ARG A 330 -11.70 -16.98 -15.48
#